data_AF-A0A314ZMV6-F1
#
_entry.id   AF-A0A314ZMV6-F1
#
_cell.length_a   1.000
_cell.length_b   1.000
_cell.length_c   1.000
_cell.angle_alpha   90.00
_cell.angle_beta   90.00
_cell.angle_gamma   90.00
#
_symmetry.space_group_name_H-M   'P 1'
#
loop_
_entity.id
_entity.type
_entity.pdbx_description
1 polymer ?
#
loop_
_entity_poly.entity_id
_entity_poly.type
_entity_poly.pdbx_seq_one_letter_code
_entity_poly.pdbx_strand_id
1 'polypeptide(L)'
;MDQMGNIVKQRRKTKAITEKSVRDEAMGTRKMAKEERIRLMEEKNLKKQQEKLQRAALKAEAAEMKKIQKEQQKWEKGKFAVKSIVAEIDIKVVELGSVGGNLLTRFAERGITYRITSNPIERSIVWTMTVPEHISQSSPERIEIQYVLLVYEAEEFCNLVINESLLDHVFSVRSCYPSYTVCYLTNRLMAYINKREQEVYKNLTKDNDWRRPPVEEKEVNETGRKC
;
A
#
# COMPACT_ATOMS: atom_id res chain seq x y z
N MET A 1 -25.59 -88.80 64.63
CA MET A 1 -24.29 -88.07 64.63
C MET A 1 -24.22 -87.24 63.35
N ASP A 2 -24.93 -86.11 63.33
CA ASP A 2 -25.17 -85.27 62.13
C ASP A 2 -24.30 -84.00 62.11
N GLN A 3 -23.05 -84.10 62.56
CA GLN A 3 -22.11 -82.95 62.58
C GLN A 3 -21.16 -82.91 61.38
N MET A 4 -20.94 -84.03 60.67
CA MET A 4 -19.96 -84.10 59.58
C MET A 4 -20.49 -83.53 58.25
N GLY A 5 -21.80 -83.56 58.01
CA GLY A 5 -22.42 -83.09 56.76
C GLY A 5 -22.49 -81.56 56.61
N ASN A 6 -22.53 -80.82 57.74
CA ASN A 6 -22.60 -79.37 57.74
C ASN A 6 -21.24 -78.72 57.45
N ILE A 7 -20.14 -79.31 57.92
CA ILE A 7 -18.77 -78.80 57.73
C ILE A 7 -18.35 -78.86 56.25
N VAL A 8 -18.75 -79.91 55.52
CA VAL A 8 -18.45 -80.07 54.08
C VAL A 8 -19.27 -79.10 53.21
N LYS A 9 -20.53 -78.85 53.57
CA LYS A 9 -21.39 -77.85 52.88
C LYS A 9 -20.90 -76.42 53.14
N GLN A 10 -20.43 -76.13 54.36
CA GLN A 10 -19.89 -74.82 54.72
C GLN A 10 -18.57 -74.55 53.98
N ARG A 11 -17.64 -75.51 53.95
CA ARG A 11 -16.38 -75.40 53.17
C ARG A 11 -16.61 -75.19 51.67
N ARG A 12 -17.57 -75.90 51.04
CA ARG A 12 -17.93 -75.70 49.62
C ARG A 12 -18.56 -74.32 49.36
N LYS A 13 -19.39 -73.81 50.27
CA LYS A 13 -19.94 -72.44 50.19
C LYS A 13 -18.83 -71.39 50.29
N THR A 14 -17.91 -71.49 51.24
CA THR A 14 -16.77 -70.55 51.33
C THR A 14 -15.89 -70.59 50.09
N LYS A 15 -15.52 -71.77 49.57
CA LYS A 15 -14.72 -71.89 48.34
C LYS A 15 -15.40 -71.27 47.12
N ALA A 16 -16.70 -71.50 46.96
CA ALA A 16 -17.48 -70.90 45.87
C ALA A 16 -17.61 -69.37 46.00
N ILE A 17 -17.69 -68.83 47.23
CA ILE A 17 -17.75 -67.38 47.48
C ILE A 17 -16.39 -66.73 47.18
N THR A 18 -15.27 -67.34 47.61
CA THR A 18 -13.92 -66.84 47.32
C THR A 18 -13.59 -66.94 45.82
N GLU A 19 -14.00 -68.02 45.14
CA GLU A 19 -13.83 -68.12 43.68
C GLU A 19 -14.70 -67.10 42.93
N LYS A 20 -15.91 -66.79 43.40
CA LYS A 20 -16.77 -65.75 42.81
C LYS A 20 -16.18 -64.35 43.03
N SER A 21 -15.68 -64.05 44.22
CA SER A 21 -15.07 -62.75 44.53
C SER A 21 -13.78 -62.52 43.75
N VAL A 22 -12.93 -63.55 43.60
CA VAL A 22 -11.71 -63.48 42.78
C VAL A 22 -12.06 -63.33 41.28
N ARG A 23 -13.14 -63.96 40.81
CA ARG A 23 -13.60 -63.82 39.42
C ARG A 23 -14.21 -62.45 39.13
N ASP A 24 -14.95 -61.87 40.08
CA ASP A 24 -15.52 -60.52 39.99
C ASP A 24 -14.43 -59.43 40.13
N GLU A 25 -13.44 -59.60 41.02
CA GLU A 25 -12.27 -58.72 41.09
C GLU A 25 -11.42 -58.79 39.81
N ALA A 26 -11.18 -59.99 39.29
CA ALA A 26 -10.47 -60.17 38.01
C ALA A 26 -11.26 -59.59 36.82
N MET A 27 -12.60 -59.65 36.85
CA MET A 27 -13.45 -59.04 35.82
C MET A 27 -13.50 -57.52 35.97
N GLY A 28 -13.47 -56.99 37.20
CA GLY A 28 -13.37 -55.57 37.53
C GLY A 28 -12.04 -54.95 37.10
N THR A 29 -10.91 -55.59 37.40
CA THR A 29 -9.57 -55.16 36.92
C THR A 29 -9.47 -55.21 35.39
N ARG A 30 -10.07 -56.23 34.74
CA ARG A 30 -10.10 -56.31 33.27
C ARG A 30 -10.99 -55.24 32.62
N LYS A 31 -12.06 -54.80 33.30
CA LYS A 31 -12.93 -53.69 32.87
C LYS A 31 -12.23 -52.34 33.05
N MET A 32 -11.62 -52.10 34.22
CA MET A 32 -10.83 -50.89 34.48
C MET A 32 -9.67 -50.75 33.48
N ALA A 33 -8.94 -51.83 33.20
CA ALA A 33 -7.88 -51.84 32.19
C ALA A 33 -8.38 -51.64 30.74
N LYS A 34 -9.67 -51.93 30.45
CA LYS A 34 -10.29 -51.64 29.15
C LYS A 34 -10.70 -50.17 29.04
N GLU A 35 -11.31 -49.61 30.09
CA GLU A 35 -11.72 -48.20 30.13
C GLU A 35 -10.52 -47.25 30.09
N GLU A 36 -9.46 -47.56 30.83
CA GLU A 36 -8.23 -46.77 30.82
C GLU A 36 -7.55 -46.77 29.44
N ARG A 37 -7.63 -47.91 28.73
CA ARG A 37 -7.12 -48.04 27.35
C ARG A 37 -7.97 -47.26 26.34
N ILE A 38 -9.28 -47.17 26.55
CA ILE A 38 -10.19 -46.34 25.75
C ILE A 38 -9.88 -44.86 25.96
N ARG A 39 -9.75 -44.42 27.22
CA ARG A 39 -9.38 -43.03 27.57
C ARG A 39 -8.03 -42.62 26.97
N LEU A 40 -7.01 -43.47 27.08
CA LEU A 40 -5.70 -43.24 26.46
C LEU A 40 -5.79 -43.13 24.93
N MET A 41 -6.68 -43.89 24.30
CA MET A 41 -6.88 -43.84 22.85
C MET A 41 -7.66 -42.58 22.41
N GLU A 42 -8.65 -42.15 23.17
CA GLU A 42 -9.39 -40.91 22.96
C GLU A 42 -8.50 -39.68 23.13
N GLU A 43 -7.68 -39.64 24.18
CA GLU A 43 -6.73 -38.53 24.41
C GLU A 43 -5.68 -38.45 23.30
N LYS A 44 -5.17 -39.62 22.83
CA LYS A 44 -4.25 -39.69 21.70
C LYS A 44 -4.90 -39.24 20.38
N ASN A 45 -6.18 -39.56 20.18
CA ASN A 45 -6.93 -39.09 19.01
C ASN A 45 -7.19 -37.58 19.06
N LEU A 46 -7.52 -37.04 20.24
CA LEU A 46 -7.73 -35.60 20.43
C LEU A 46 -6.43 -34.82 20.17
N LYS A 47 -5.29 -35.27 20.72
CA LYS A 47 -3.97 -34.68 20.44
C LYS A 47 -3.64 -34.70 18.95
N LYS A 48 -3.87 -35.82 18.25
CA LYS A 48 -3.67 -35.91 16.80
C LYS A 48 -4.57 -34.96 16.00
N GLN A 49 -5.83 -34.79 16.41
CA GLN A 49 -6.73 -33.83 15.76
C GLN A 49 -6.27 -32.40 15.99
N GLN A 50 -5.84 -32.07 17.20
CA GLN A 50 -5.32 -30.74 17.55
C GLN A 50 -4.03 -30.42 16.80
N GLU A 51 -3.09 -31.36 16.69
CA GLU A 51 -1.88 -31.23 15.86
C GLU A 51 -2.23 -31.07 14.38
N LYS A 52 -3.23 -31.79 13.86
CA LYS A 52 -3.68 -31.65 12.48
C LYS A 52 -4.26 -30.26 12.22
N LEU A 53 -5.06 -29.73 13.16
CA LEU A 53 -5.62 -28.39 13.09
C LEU A 53 -4.53 -27.31 13.18
N GLN A 54 -3.58 -27.43 14.11
CA GLN A 54 -2.44 -26.51 14.22
C GLN A 54 -1.56 -26.54 12.97
N ARG A 55 -1.26 -27.72 12.43
CA ARG A 55 -0.47 -27.83 11.19
C ARG A 55 -1.20 -27.27 9.98
N ALA A 56 -2.53 -27.41 9.92
CA ALA A 56 -3.35 -26.78 8.88
C ALA A 56 -3.36 -25.25 9.03
N ALA A 57 -3.49 -24.73 10.26
CA ALA A 57 -3.44 -23.30 10.55
C ALA A 57 -2.08 -22.70 10.16
N LEU A 58 -0.97 -23.30 10.59
CA LEU A 58 0.39 -22.87 10.22
C LEU A 58 0.61 -22.90 8.71
N LYS A 59 0.05 -23.88 8.00
CA LYS A 59 0.13 -23.95 6.53
C LYS A 59 -0.69 -22.86 5.85
N ALA A 60 -1.86 -22.52 6.39
CA ALA A 60 -2.69 -21.42 5.89
C ALA A 60 -1.99 -20.07 6.12
N GLU A 61 -1.47 -19.83 7.33
CA GLU A 61 -0.72 -18.63 7.69
C GLU A 61 0.53 -18.46 6.80
N ALA A 62 1.29 -19.53 6.57
CA ALA A 62 2.45 -19.50 5.67
C ALA A 62 2.07 -19.22 4.20
N ALA A 63 0.90 -19.67 3.75
CA ALA A 63 0.39 -19.38 2.41
C ALA A 63 -0.04 -17.91 2.28
N GLU A 64 -0.67 -17.37 3.32
CA GLU A 64 -1.08 -15.97 3.41
C GLU A 64 0.12 -15.02 3.46
N MET A 65 1.10 -15.30 4.34
CA MET A 65 2.38 -14.59 4.40
C MET A 65 3.10 -14.57 3.05
N LYS A 66 3.13 -15.70 2.32
CA LYS A 66 3.69 -15.76 0.96
C LYS A 66 2.90 -14.94 -0.05
N LYS A 67 1.58 -14.81 0.10
CA LYS A 67 0.75 -13.98 -0.79
C LYS A 67 1.03 -12.51 -0.55
N ILE A 68 1.06 -12.08 0.71
CA ILE A 68 1.37 -10.71 1.12
C ILE A 68 2.79 -10.33 0.65
N GLN A 69 3.79 -11.19 0.86
CA GLN A 69 5.16 -10.93 0.41
C GLN A 69 5.26 -10.74 -1.12
N LYS A 70 4.51 -11.52 -1.91
CA LYS A 70 4.46 -11.36 -3.36
C LYS A 70 3.77 -10.06 -3.79
N GLU A 71 2.77 -9.61 -3.06
CA GLU A 71 2.08 -8.34 -3.30
C GLU A 71 2.96 -7.15 -2.91
N GLN A 72 3.64 -7.24 -1.77
CA GLN A 72 4.64 -6.25 -1.34
C GLN A 72 5.77 -6.11 -2.36
N GLN A 73 6.36 -7.21 -2.84
CA GLN A 73 7.36 -7.16 -3.90
C GLN A 73 6.85 -6.55 -5.22
N LYS A 74 5.58 -6.76 -5.57
CA LYS A 74 4.99 -6.13 -6.76
C LYS A 74 4.79 -4.64 -6.55
N TRP A 75 4.42 -4.24 -5.34
CA TRP A 75 4.24 -2.84 -4.95
C TRP A 75 5.58 -2.09 -4.93
N GLU A 76 6.61 -2.66 -4.30
CA GLU A 76 7.98 -2.12 -4.29
C GLU A 76 8.57 -2.00 -5.70
N LYS A 77 8.25 -2.94 -6.60
CA LYS A 77 8.62 -2.87 -8.03
C LYS A 77 7.78 -1.86 -8.83
N GLY A 78 6.88 -1.12 -8.19
CA GLY A 78 6.08 -0.08 -8.82
C GLY A 78 4.92 -0.57 -9.69
N LYS A 79 4.59 -1.88 -9.69
CA LYS A 79 3.49 -2.43 -10.51
C LYS A 79 2.14 -1.76 -10.22
N PHE A 80 1.96 -1.31 -8.98
CA PHE A 80 0.75 -0.64 -8.52
C PHE A 80 0.97 0.84 -8.15
N ALA A 81 2.12 1.42 -8.53
CA ALA A 81 2.50 2.78 -8.14
C ALA A 81 1.42 3.82 -8.51
N VAL A 82 0.85 3.72 -9.72
CA VAL A 82 -0.22 4.63 -10.19
C VAL A 82 -1.48 4.57 -9.31
N LYS A 83 -1.79 3.40 -8.74
CA LYS A 83 -2.96 3.23 -7.86
C LYS A 83 -2.70 3.69 -6.42
N SER A 84 -1.44 3.68 -6.00
CA SER A 84 -1.01 4.09 -4.66
C SER A 84 -0.64 5.57 -4.59
N ILE A 85 -0.30 6.21 -5.70
CA ILE A 85 0.01 7.64 -5.71
C ILE A 85 -1.26 8.48 -5.60
N VAL A 86 -1.21 9.49 -4.75
CA VAL A 86 -2.25 10.48 -4.55
C VAL A 86 -1.63 11.86 -4.80
N ALA A 87 -2.18 12.58 -5.76
CA ALA A 87 -1.82 13.97 -6.02
C ALA A 87 -2.68 14.92 -5.17
N GLU A 88 -2.05 15.79 -4.40
CA GLU A 88 -2.67 16.87 -3.64
C GLU A 88 -2.53 18.16 -4.43
N ILE A 89 -3.61 18.52 -5.11
CA ILE A 89 -3.67 19.63 -6.06
C ILE A 89 -4.22 20.84 -5.32
N ASP A 90 -3.42 21.90 -5.26
CA ASP A 90 -3.87 23.17 -4.71
C ASP A 90 -5.08 23.72 -5.50
N ILE A 91 -6.03 24.30 -4.79
CA ILE A 91 -7.24 24.87 -5.39
C ILE A 91 -6.93 25.90 -6.48
N LYS A 92 -5.85 26.68 -6.34
CA LYS A 92 -5.45 27.67 -7.36
C LYS A 92 -5.00 27.05 -8.67
N VAL A 93 -4.55 25.78 -8.68
CA VAL A 93 -4.26 25.06 -9.94
C VAL A 93 -5.55 24.73 -10.68
N VAL A 94 -6.61 24.35 -9.95
CA VAL A 94 -7.91 24.01 -10.55
C VAL A 94 -8.60 25.26 -11.09
N GLU A 95 -8.46 26.38 -10.38
CA GLU A 95 -8.93 27.71 -10.81
C GLU A 95 -8.10 28.28 -11.98
N LEU A 96 -6.94 27.69 -12.30
CA LEU A 96 -6.04 28.14 -13.36
C LEU A 96 -6.61 27.79 -14.75
N GLY A 97 -7.54 28.62 -15.20
CA GLY A 97 -8.11 28.69 -16.55
C GLY A 97 -8.02 27.39 -17.37
N SER A 98 -7.16 27.40 -18.39
CA SER A 98 -7.09 26.32 -19.39
C SER A 98 -6.42 25.01 -18.93
N VAL A 99 -5.86 24.99 -17.72
CA VAL A 99 -5.08 23.87 -17.20
C VAL A 99 -5.93 22.98 -16.30
N GLY A 100 -6.66 23.57 -15.35
CA GLY A 100 -7.34 22.85 -14.27
C GLY A 100 -8.24 21.73 -14.78
N GLY A 101 -9.21 22.04 -15.64
CA GLY A 101 -10.14 21.04 -16.18
C GLY A 101 -9.43 19.90 -16.93
N ASN A 102 -8.50 20.23 -17.82
CA ASN A 102 -7.75 19.24 -18.59
C ASN A 102 -6.90 18.34 -17.68
N LEU A 103 -6.26 18.90 -16.65
CA LEU A 103 -5.46 18.16 -15.69
C LEU A 103 -6.30 17.10 -14.97
N LEU A 104 -7.46 17.49 -14.43
CA LEU A 104 -8.34 16.59 -13.69
C LEU A 104 -8.89 15.48 -14.57
N THR A 105 -9.29 15.79 -15.82
CA THR A 105 -9.72 14.78 -16.79
C THR A 105 -8.61 13.78 -17.08
N ARG A 106 -7.39 14.26 -17.34
CA ARG A 106 -6.23 13.37 -17.61
C ARG A 106 -5.89 12.49 -16.41
N PHE A 107 -5.99 13.02 -15.19
CA PHE A 107 -5.75 12.22 -13.99
C PHE A 107 -6.79 11.10 -13.83
N ALA A 108 -8.07 11.42 -14.06
CA ALA A 108 -9.15 10.43 -14.04
C ALA A 108 -8.96 9.35 -15.13
N GLU A 109 -8.66 9.73 -16.37
CA GLU A 109 -8.39 8.80 -17.47
C GLU A 109 -7.21 7.86 -17.20
N ARG A 110 -6.18 8.36 -16.50
CA ARG A 110 -4.99 7.57 -16.13
C ARG A 110 -5.16 6.79 -14.83
N GLY A 111 -6.31 6.91 -14.16
CA GLY A 111 -6.59 6.25 -12.89
C GLY A 111 -5.70 6.74 -11.74
N ILE A 112 -5.21 7.98 -11.82
CA ILE A 112 -4.43 8.61 -10.75
C ILE A 112 -5.41 9.18 -9.73
N THR A 113 -5.22 8.84 -8.46
CA THR A 113 -6.03 9.40 -7.38
C THR A 113 -5.58 10.82 -7.09
N TYR A 114 -6.53 11.73 -6.88
CA TYR A 114 -6.21 13.11 -6.51
C TYR A 114 -7.16 13.67 -5.47
N ARG A 115 -6.70 14.71 -4.78
CA ARG A 115 -7.48 15.50 -3.82
C ARG A 115 -7.25 16.97 -4.12
N ILE A 116 -8.33 17.75 -4.10
CA ILE A 116 -8.24 19.20 -4.21
C ILE A 116 -8.11 19.74 -2.78
N THR A 117 -7.05 20.47 -2.52
CA THR A 117 -6.65 20.93 -1.18
C THR A 117 -6.27 22.41 -1.21
N SER A 118 -6.17 23.05 -0.04
CA SER A 118 -5.49 24.34 0.10
C SER A 118 -4.07 24.04 0.56
N ASN A 119 -3.11 24.12 -0.34
CA ASN A 119 -1.72 23.81 -0.02
C ASN A 119 -1.04 25.02 0.66
N PRO A 120 0.00 24.80 1.49
CA PRO A 120 0.82 25.86 2.07
C PRO A 120 1.42 26.82 1.03
N ILE A 121 1.69 26.31 -0.17
CA ILE A 121 2.14 27.09 -1.32
C ILE A 121 1.04 27.05 -2.38
N GLU A 122 0.57 28.21 -2.82
CA GLU A 122 -0.44 28.30 -3.87
C GLU A 122 0.07 27.70 -5.19
N ARG A 123 -0.85 27.21 -6.02
CA ARG A 123 -0.58 26.65 -7.35
C ARG A 123 0.37 25.45 -7.34
N SER A 124 0.49 24.80 -6.19
CA SER A 124 1.33 23.63 -6.01
C SER A 124 0.56 22.32 -6.23
N ILE A 125 1.26 21.32 -6.73
CA ILE A 125 0.85 19.92 -6.70
C ILE A 125 1.92 19.16 -5.93
N VAL A 126 1.49 18.46 -4.89
CA VAL A 126 2.36 17.60 -4.06
C VAL A 126 1.90 16.16 -4.22
N TRP A 127 2.84 15.21 -4.14
CA TRP A 127 2.51 13.80 -4.26
C TRP A 127 2.79 13.05 -2.98
N THR A 128 1.92 12.09 -2.73
CA THR A 128 2.06 11.14 -1.63
C THR A 128 1.76 9.75 -2.15
N MET A 129 2.29 8.74 -1.48
CA MET A 129 2.03 7.35 -1.79
C MET A 129 1.39 6.69 -0.58
N THR A 130 0.26 6.02 -0.79
CA THR A 130 -0.41 5.23 0.23
C THR A 130 0.07 3.79 0.17
N VAL A 131 0.52 3.28 1.32
CA VAL A 131 0.78 1.86 1.49
C VAL A 131 -0.57 1.13 1.61
N PRO A 132 -0.82 0.07 0.82
CA PRO A 132 -2.05 -0.71 0.93
C PRO A 132 -2.23 -1.31 2.35
N GLU A 133 -3.44 -1.22 2.90
CA GLU A 133 -3.76 -1.60 4.29
C GLU A 133 -3.40 -3.06 4.64
N HIS A 134 -3.54 -3.99 3.69
CA HIS A 134 -3.19 -5.40 3.88
C HIS A 134 -1.68 -5.67 3.92
N ILE A 135 -0.86 -4.67 3.57
CA ILE A 135 0.60 -4.68 3.67
C ILE A 135 1.03 -3.95 4.95
N SER A 136 0.34 -2.88 5.34
CA SER A 136 0.61 -2.15 6.58
C SER A 136 -0.10 -2.79 7.78
N GLN A 137 0.59 -3.65 8.53
CA GLN A 137 0.03 -4.22 9.77
C GLN A 137 -0.18 -3.18 10.90
N SER A 138 0.29 -1.94 10.71
CA SER A 138 0.20 -0.85 11.69
C SER A 138 0.00 0.50 11.00
N SER A 139 -1.26 0.91 10.78
CA SER A 139 -1.71 2.17 10.16
C SER A 139 -1.23 2.42 8.71
N PRO A 140 -2.02 3.10 7.87
CA PRO A 140 -1.56 3.48 6.54
C PRO A 140 -0.46 4.53 6.68
N GLU A 141 0.81 4.11 6.59
CA GLU A 141 1.94 5.01 6.49
C GLU A 141 1.85 5.74 5.14
N ARG A 142 1.71 7.06 5.21
CA ARG A 142 1.69 7.91 4.02
C ARG A 142 3.12 8.30 3.72
N ILE A 143 3.64 7.85 2.59
CA ILE A 143 5.00 8.17 2.16
C ILE A 143 4.94 9.45 1.35
N GLU A 144 5.64 10.48 1.82
CA GLU A 144 5.82 11.73 1.10
C GLU A 144 6.77 11.54 -0.08
N ILE A 145 6.35 12.01 -1.27
CA ILE A 145 7.21 12.06 -2.45
C ILE A 145 7.80 13.48 -2.50
N GLN A 146 9.13 13.57 -2.42
CA GLN A 146 9.89 14.81 -2.24
C GLN A 146 9.98 15.68 -3.52
N TYR A 147 8.84 15.92 -4.15
CA TYR A 147 8.68 16.80 -5.30
C TYR A 147 7.48 17.72 -5.07
N VAL A 148 7.68 19.00 -5.37
CA VAL A 148 6.60 20.00 -5.42
C VAL A 148 6.61 20.61 -6.81
N LEU A 149 5.48 20.52 -7.51
CA LEU A 149 5.31 21.10 -8.83
C LEU A 149 4.44 22.35 -8.75
N LEU A 150 4.98 23.45 -9.24
CA LEU A 150 4.33 24.75 -9.25
C LEU A 150 3.86 25.06 -10.66
N VAL A 151 2.57 25.33 -10.82
CA VAL A 151 1.94 25.54 -12.13
C VAL A 151 1.73 27.04 -12.35
N TYR A 152 2.29 27.56 -13.44
CA TYR A 152 2.19 28.97 -13.81
C TYR A 152 1.77 29.14 -15.26
N GLU A 153 0.97 30.17 -15.54
CA GLU A 153 0.89 30.69 -16.90
C GLU A 153 2.20 31.41 -17.26
N ALA A 154 2.58 31.38 -18.53
CA ALA A 154 3.85 31.93 -19.00
C ALA A 154 4.10 33.39 -18.60
N GLU A 155 3.06 34.22 -18.68
CA GLU A 155 3.19 35.64 -18.31
C GLU A 155 3.57 35.81 -16.83
N GLU A 156 2.91 35.07 -15.94
CA GLU A 156 3.15 35.16 -14.50
C GLU A 156 4.54 34.62 -14.13
N PHE A 157 4.96 33.51 -14.75
CA PHE A 157 6.30 32.97 -14.57
C PHE A 157 7.38 33.94 -15.07
N CYS A 158 7.19 34.52 -16.25
CA CYS A 158 8.11 35.52 -16.80
C CYS A 158 8.19 36.76 -15.90
N ASN A 159 7.07 37.22 -15.32
CA ASN A 159 7.06 38.34 -14.38
C ASN A 159 7.86 38.02 -13.11
N LEU A 160 7.79 36.79 -12.60
CA LEU A 160 8.63 36.32 -11.48
C LEU A 160 10.13 36.43 -11.78
N VAL A 161 10.53 36.08 -13.01
CA VAL A 161 11.92 36.15 -13.46
C VAL A 161 12.35 37.61 -13.66
N ILE A 162 11.55 38.41 -14.36
CA ILE A 162 11.83 39.82 -14.67
C ILE A 162 11.95 40.65 -13.39
N ASN A 163 11.11 40.37 -12.40
CA ASN A 163 11.13 41.06 -11.11
C ASN A 163 12.19 40.50 -10.14
N GLU A 164 13.07 39.61 -10.61
CA GLU A 164 14.15 38.97 -9.81
C GLU A 164 13.66 38.21 -8.57
N SER A 165 12.36 37.89 -8.47
CA SER A 165 11.73 37.29 -7.29
C SER A 165 11.67 35.77 -7.33
N LEU A 166 12.15 35.14 -8.41
CA LEU A 166 12.13 33.67 -8.57
C LEU A 166 12.85 32.95 -7.43
N LEU A 167 14.04 33.43 -7.03
CA LEU A 167 14.83 32.78 -5.98
C LEU A 167 14.15 32.93 -4.61
N ASP A 168 13.61 34.11 -4.30
CA ASP A 168 12.84 34.34 -3.07
C ASP A 168 11.62 33.43 -2.98
N HIS A 169 10.94 33.23 -4.11
CA HIS A 169 9.85 32.27 -4.20
C HIS A 169 10.34 30.84 -3.93
N VAL A 170 11.45 30.41 -4.54
CA VAL A 170 12.05 29.09 -4.27
C VAL A 170 12.43 28.92 -2.79
N PHE A 171 12.99 29.95 -2.15
CA PHE A 171 13.30 29.91 -0.71
C PHE A 171 12.04 29.79 0.14
N SER A 172 10.98 30.53 -0.21
CA SER A 172 9.69 30.44 0.46
C SER A 172 9.09 29.03 0.34
N VAL A 173 9.15 28.42 -0.85
CA VAL A 173 8.69 27.04 -1.07
C VAL A 173 9.50 26.05 -0.23
N ARG A 174 10.82 26.21 -0.17
CA ARG A 174 11.70 25.37 0.66
C ARG A 174 11.48 25.57 2.16
N SER A 175 10.96 26.71 2.60
CA SER A 175 10.59 26.90 4.02
C SER A 175 9.44 25.98 4.43
N CYS A 176 8.49 25.72 3.52
CA CYS A 176 7.38 24.79 3.73
C CYS A 176 7.74 23.34 3.36
N TYR A 177 8.64 23.16 2.38
CA TYR A 177 9.06 21.86 1.86
C TYR A 177 10.60 21.73 1.81
N PRO A 178 11.29 21.58 2.96
CA PRO A 178 12.75 21.72 3.04
C PRO A 178 13.54 20.69 2.22
N SER A 179 13.05 19.44 2.18
CA SER A 179 13.72 18.33 1.49
C SER A 179 13.22 18.12 0.07
N TYR A 180 12.29 18.94 -0.41
CA TYR A 180 11.62 18.71 -1.69
C TYR A 180 12.39 19.32 -2.85
N THR A 181 12.34 18.65 -3.99
CA THR A 181 12.74 19.20 -5.27
C THR A 181 11.62 20.10 -5.80
N VAL A 182 11.95 21.36 -6.08
CA VAL A 182 11.02 22.35 -6.61
C VAL A 182 11.04 22.29 -8.13
N CYS A 183 9.87 22.09 -8.74
CA CYS A 183 9.69 22.05 -10.18
C CYS A 183 8.69 23.12 -10.62
N TYR A 184 8.94 23.78 -11.74
CA TYR A 184 8.01 24.72 -12.35
C TYR A 184 7.48 24.16 -13.67
N LEU A 185 6.17 24.21 -13.84
CA LEU A 185 5.49 23.95 -15.11
C LEU A 185 4.93 25.26 -15.64
N THR A 186 5.48 25.72 -16.76
CA THR A 186 5.06 26.95 -17.40
C THR A 186 4.12 26.64 -18.57
N ASN A 187 2.83 26.90 -18.39
CA ASN A 187 1.83 26.73 -19.43
C ASN A 187 1.98 27.81 -20.52
N ARG A 188 1.75 27.44 -21.79
CA ARG A 188 1.70 28.36 -22.95
C ARG A 188 2.96 29.20 -23.20
N LEU A 189 4.14 28.75 -22.75
CA LEU A 189 5.40 29.49 -22.91
C LEU A 189 5.69 29.89 -24.36
N MET A 190 5.55 28.96 -25.31
CA MET A 190 5.79 29.25 -26.73
C MET A 190 4.83 30.32 -27.29
N ALA A 191 3.55 30.25 -26.91
CA ALA A 191 2.57 31.24 -27.33
C ALA A 191 2.90 32.63 -26.75
N TYR A 192 3.38 32.70 -25.51
CA TYR A 192 3.84 33.93 -24.90
C TYR A 192 5.08 34.51 -25.62
N ILE A 193 6.09 33.68 -25.89
CA ILE A 193 7.29 34.10 -26.64
C ILE A 193 6.89 34.66 -28.01
N ASN A 194 6.07 33.93 -28.78
CA ASN A 194 5.61 34.37 -30.09
C ASN A 194 4.85 35.70 -30.02
N LYS A 195 3.99 35.88 -29.00
CA LYS A 195 3.27 37.14 -28.78
C LYS A 195 4.25 38.29 -28.51
N ARG A 196 5.25 38.10 -27.66
CA ARG A 196 6.28 39.11 -27.36
C ARG A 196 7.13 39.45 -28.58
N GLU A 197 7.55 38.45 -29.36
CA GLU A 197 8.28 38.68 -30.62
C GLU A 197 7.45 39.54 -31.59
N GLN A 198 6.16 39.24 -31.74
CA GLN A 198 5.27 40.02 -32.59
C GLN A 198 5.03 41.46 -32.08
N GLU A 199 4.95 41.66 -30.77
CA GLU A 199 4.84 42.99 -30.16
C GLU A 199 6.10 43.84 -30.45
N VAL A 200 7.29 43.25 -30.32
CA VAL A 200 8.55 43.90 -30.69
C VAL A 200 8.55 44.27 -32.18
N TYR A 201 8.11 43.36 -33.06
CA TYR A 201 8.00 43.62 -34.50
C TYR A 201 7.04 44.77 -34.83
N LYS A 202 5.89 44.86 -34.16
CA LYS A 202 4.94 45.97 -34.35
C LYS A 202 5.51 47.32 -33.85
N ASN A 203 6.32 47.27 -32.80
CA ASN A 203 6.95 48.45 -32.20
C ASN A 203 8.22 48.91 -32.93
N LEU A 204 8.82 48.06 -33.78
CA LEU A 204 10.01 48.35 -34.61
C LEU A 204 9.75 49.30 -35.79
N THR A 205 8.56 49.91 -35.91
CA THR A 205 8.34 51.05 -36.83
C THR A 205 9.11 52.32 -36.43
N LYS A 206 9.87 52.28 -35.32
CA LYS A 206 10.87 53.30 -34.96
C LYS A 206 12.20 52.58 -34.68
N ASP A 207 13.16 52.76 -35.59
CA ASP A 207 14.59 52.41 -35.55
C ASP A 207 15.05 51.58 -34.34
N ASN A 208 15.46 50.32 -34.57
CA ASN A 208 16.71 49.73 -34.01
C ASN A 208 16.99 48.30 -34.50
N ASP A 209 18.29 47.98 -34.60
CA ASP A 209 18.98 46.77 -35.07
C ASP A 209 18.67 45.45 -34.31
N TRP A 210 17.40 45.10 -34.09
CA TRP A 210 17.08 43.84 -33.42
C TRP A 210 17.22 42.63 -34.36
N ARG A 211 18.15 41.70 -34.03
CA ARG A 211 18.25 40.37 -34.66
C ARG A 211 17.67 39.30 -33.76
N ARG A 212 16.81 38.45 -34.34
CA ARG A 212 16.23 37.26 -33.71
C ARG A 212 17.34 36.32 -33.21
N PRO A 213 17.38 35.95 -31.92
CA PRO A 213 18.22 34.84 -31.46
C PRO A 213 17.74 33.53 -32.12
N PRO A 214 18.64 32.65 -32.58
CA PRO A 214 18.27 31.42 -33.28
C PRO A 214 17.72 30.40 -32.28
N VAL A 215 16.43 30.51 -31.93
CA VAL A 215 15.73 29.53 -31.08
C VAL A 215 15.35 28.26 -31.88
N GLU A 216 15.34 28.34 -33.21
CA GLU A 216 14.86 27.26 -34.10
C GLU A 216 15.98 26.34 -34.66
N GLU A 217 17.27 26.60 -34.42
CA GLU A 217 18.37 25.83 -35.07
C GLU A 217 18.80 24.54 -34.36
N LYS A 218 18.15 24.11 -33.27
CA LYS A 218 18.57 22.90 -32.52
C LYS A 218 17.57 21.75 -32.44
N GLU A 219 16.52 21.76 -33.26
CA GLU A 219 15.63 20.60 -33.44
C GLU A 219 15.54 20.16 -34.91
N VAL A 220 16.69 20.06 -35.59
CA VAL A 220 16.79 19.25 -36.83
C VAL A 220 17.52 17.97 -36.47
N ASN A 221 16.77 17.00 -35.94
CA ASN A 221 17.19 15.60 -35.99
C ASN A 221 16.80 15.02 -37.35
N GLU A 222 17.83 14.54 -38.07
CA GLU A 222 18.00 13.74 -39.29
C GLU A 222 16.85 13.02 -40.03
N THR A 223 15.58 13.20 -39.72
CA THR A 223 14.50 12.57 -40.48
C THR A 223 13.47 13.62 -40.88
N GLY A 224 13.66 14.18 -42.08
CA GLY A 224 12.76 15.16 -42.69
C GLY A 224 11.35 14.62 -42.92
N ARG A 225 10.51 14.67 -41.90
CA ARG A 225 9.05 14.64 -42.02
C ARG A 225 8.44 15.67 -41.10
N LYS A 226 7.73 16.61 -41.72
CA LYS A 226 6.85 17.57 -41.06
C LYS A 226 5.64 16.81 -40.49
N CYS A 227 5.32 17.04 -39.23
CA CYS A 227 3.95 16.97 -38.73
C CYS A 227 3.34 18.38 -38.83
#